data_AF-A0A2U0S1A1-F1
#
_entry.id   AF-A0A2U0S1A1-F1
#
_cell.length_a   1.000
_cell.length_b   1.000
_cell.length_c   1.000
_cell.angle_alpha   90.00
_cell.angle_beta   90.00
_cell.angle_gamma   90.00
#
_symmetry.space_group_name_H-M   'P 1'
#
loop_
_entity.id
_entity.type
_entity.pdbx_description
1 polymer ?
#
loop_
_entity_poly.entity_id
_entity_poly.type
_entity_poly.pdbx_seq_one_letter_code
_entity_poly.pdbx_strand_id
1 'polypeptide(L)' 'MVVKHPFIFMDADVAVINKKDLAQAMGVEVKRLKADVMEINPNVKVVATNGRSGEGVKEVVDALGL' A
#
# COMPACT_ATOMS: atom_id res chain seq x y z
N MET A 1 -1.88 -2.90 -11.65
CA MET A 1 -0.43 -3.20 -11.45
C MET A 1 -0.24 -4.19 -10.29
N VAL A 2 -1.11 -4.16 -9.27
CA VAL A 2 -1.20 -5.15 -8.19
C VAL A 2 -1.64 -6.53 -8.71
N VAL A 3 -2.72 -6.58 -9.51
CA VAL A 3 -3.26 -7.81 -10.13
C VAL A 3 -2.26 -8.55 -11.03
N LYS A 4 -1.18 -7.89 -11.47
CA LYS A 4 -0.14 -8.54 -12.29
C LYS A 4 0.75 -9.49 -11.48
N HIS A 5 0.86 -9.27 -10.17
CA HIS A 5 1.68 -10.10 -9.27
C HIS A 5 0.87 -10.40 -8.02
N PRO A 6 -0.19 -11.23 -8.11
CA PRO A 6 -1.08 -11.46 -6.98
C PRO A 6 -0.41 -12.24 -5.84
N PHE A 7 0.52 -13.14 -6.17
CA PHE A 7 1.18 -14.01 -5.19
C PHE A 7 1.97 -13.24 -4.12
N ILE A 8 2.60 -12.12 -4.47
CA ILE A 8 3.36 -11.32 -3.48
C ILE A 8 2.45 -10.62 -2.47
N PHE A 9 1.16 -10.46 -2.78
CA PHE A 9 0.18 -9.85 -1.87
C PHE A 9 -0.62 -10.89 -1.09
N MET A 10 -0.74 -12.12 -1.60
CA MET A 10 -1.42 -13.22 -0.89
C MET A 10 -0.75 -13.57 0.44
N ASP A 11 0.57 -13.64 0.46
CA ASP A 11 1.34 -14.02 1.66
C ASP A 11 1.80 -12.83 2.49
N ALA A 12 1.46 -11.60 2.10
CA ALA A 12 1.88 -10.40 2.83
C ALA A 12 0.93 -10.09 3.99
N ASP A 13 1.50 -9.83 5.17
CA ASP A 13 0.74 -9.31 6.33
C ASP A 13 0.50 -7.79 6.22
N VAL A 14 1.46 -7.07 5.63
CA VAL A 14 1.43 -5.61 5.47
C VAL A 14 1.86 -5.22 4.07
N ALA A 15 1.05 -4.41 3.39
CA ALA A 15 1.35 -3.85 2.07
C ALA A 15 1.51 -2.32 2.17
N VAL A 16 2.67 -1.82 1.75
CA VAL A 16 2.99 -0.39 1.83
C VAL A 16 3.04 0.23 0.43
N ILE A 17 2.14 1.16 0.17
CA ILE A 17 2.10 1.97 -1.04
C ILE A 17 2.91 3.25 -0.79
N ASN A 18 4.17 3.23 -1.21
CA ASN A 18 5.07 4.37 -1.07
C ASN A 18 4.97 5.35 -2.26
N LYS A 19 5.47 6.57 -2.05
CA LYS A 19 5.50 7.67 -3.04
C LYS A 19 4.11 8.17 -3.44
N LYS A 20 3.19 8.28 -2.48
CA LYS A 20 1.81 8.73 -2.76
C LYS A 20 1.73 10.16 -3.33
N ASP A 21 2.77 10.97 -3.17
CA ASP A 21 2.92 12.28 -3.79
C ASP A 21 2.95 12.22 -5.33
N LEU A 22 3.48 11.13 -5.90
CA LEU A 22 3.51 10.94 -7.35
C LEU A 22 2.16 10.46 -7.91
N ALA A 23 1.22 10.07 -7.05
CA ALA A 23 -0.05 9.50 -7.47
C ALA A 23 -0.83 10.45 -8.40
N GLN A 24 -0.88 11.74 -8.07
CA GLN A 24 -1.53 12.75 -8.90
C GLN A 24 -0.82 12.93 -10.25
N ALA A 25 0.51 13.06 -10.24
CA ALA A 25 1.31 13.26 -11.46
C ALA A 25 1.27 12.05 -12.39
N MET A 26 1.12 10.84 -11.84
CA MET A 26 1.06 9.58 -12.60
C MET A 26 -0.38 9.17 -12.97
N GLY A 27 -1.40 9.94 -12.56
CA GLY A 27 -2.80 9.56 -12.76
C GLY A 27 -3.19 8.26 -12.04
N VAL A 28 -2.53 7.96 -10.93
CA VAL A 28 -2.73 6.73 -10.16
C VAL A 28 -3.64 7.02 -8.96
N GLU A 29 -4.70 6.23 -8.79
CA GLU A 29 -5.56 6.31 -7.63
C GLU A 29 -5.09 5.35 -6.53
N VAL A 30 -4.57 5.90 -5.43
CA VAL A 30 -4.15 5.10 -4.25
C VAL A 30 -5.31 4.28 -3.70
N LYS A 31 -6.55 4.81 -3.74
CA LYS A 31 -7.74 4.09 -3.30
C LYS A 31 -8.00 2.81 -4.12
N ARG A 32 -7.83 2.88 -5.45
CA ARG A 32 -7.92 1.69 -6.31
C ARG A 32 -6.86 0.68 -5.98
N LEU A 33 -5.60 1.11 -5.80
CA LEU A 33 -4.52 0.19 -5.42
C LEU A 33 -4.81 -0.53 -4.09
N LYS A 34 -5.41 0.17 -3.11
CA LYS A 34 -5.86 -0.46 -1.87
C LYS A 34 -6.94 -1.51 -2.11
N ALA A 35 -7.94 -1.20 -2.93
CA ALA A 35 -9.02 -2.13 -3.27
C ALA A 35 -8.48 -3.37 -3.99
N ASP A 36 -7.59 -3.19 -4.98
CA ASP A 36 -6.95 -4.30 -5.70
C ASP A 36 -6.19 -5.24 -4.74
N VAL A 37 -5.48 -4.68 -3.75
CA VAL A 37 -4.75 -5.47 -2.76
C VAL A 37 -5.70 -6.22 -1.83
N MET A 38 -6.78 -5.57 -1.38
CA MET A 38 -7.81 -6.19 -0.53
C MET A 38 -8.60 -7.29 -1.24
N GLU A 39 -8.79 -7.19 -2.56
CA GLU A 39 -9.42 -8.23 -3.38
C GLU A 39 -8.56 -9.51 -3.42
N ILE A 40 -7.23 -9.35 -3.42
CA ILE A 40 -6.28 -10.47 -3.46
C ILE A 40 -6.08 -11.08 -2.07
N ASN A 41 -5.94 -10.23 -1.04
CA ASN A 41 -5.78 -10.65 0.34
C ASN A 41 -6.61 -9.73 1.26
N PRO A 42 -7.77 -10.17 1.74
CA PRO A 42 -8.60 -9.36 2.64
C PRO A 42 -7.97 -9.10 4.02
N ASN A 43 -6.97 -9.89 4.41
CA ASN A 43 -6.35 -9.83 5.74
C ASN A 43 -5.14 -8.89 5.78
N VAL A 44 -4.61 -8.46 4.63
CA VAL A 44 -3.43 -7.60 4.56
C VAL A 44 -3.74 -6.18 5.04
N LYS A 45 -2.84 -5.60 5.83
CA LYS A 45 -2.93 -4.18 6.19
C LYS A 45 -2.31 -3.31 5.10
N VAL A 46 -3.10 -2.44 4.46
CA VAL A 46 -2.61 -1.56 3.40
C VAL A 46 -2.39 -0.13 3.87
N VAL A 47 -1.13 0.31 3.90
CA VAL A 47 -0.74 1.65 4.33
C VAL A 47 -0.22 2.45 3.13
N ALA A 48 -0.59 3.72 3.04
CA ALA A 48 -0.05 4.62 2.03
C ALA A 48 0.88 5.62 2.69
N THR A 49 2.10 5.76 2.16
CA THR A 49 3.15 6.58 2.75
C THR A 49 3.89 7.41 1.71
N ASN A 50 4.54 8.48 2.18
CA ASN A 50 5.57 9.20 1.46
C ASN A 50 6.84 9.19 2.32
N GLY A 51 7.81 8.37 1.94
CA GLY A 51 9.08 8.28 2.66
C GLY A 51 9.93 9.55 2.64
N ARG A 52 9.64 10.53 1.75
CA ARG A 52 10.34 11.82 1.73
C ARG A 52 9.76 12.82 2.72
N SER A 53 8.43 12.88 2.85
CA SER A 53 7.78 13.78 3.81
C SER A 53 7.62 13.16 5.21
N GLY A 54 7.77 11.84 5.33
CA GLY A 54 7.51 11.09 6.56
C GLY A 54 6.03 10.79 6.79
N GLU A 55 5.15 11.21 5.89
CA GLU A 55 3.71 10.97 5.99
C GLU A 55 3.40 9.48 5.84
N GLY A 56 2.56 8.92 6.70
CA GLY A 56 2.21 7.49 6.65
C GLY A 56 3.25 6.57 7.28
N VAL A 57 4.42 7.08 7.72
CA VAL A 57 5.48 6.23 8.30
C VAL A 57 5.06 5.69 9.66
N LYS A 58 4.37 6.49 10.49
CA LYS A 58 3.85 6.02 11.77
C LYS A 58 2.84 4.90 11.57
N GLU A 59 1.97 5.02 10.58
CA GLU A 59 0.97 4.02 10.23
C GLU A 59 1.61 2.73 9.72
N VAL A 60 2.78 2.82 9.05
CA VAL A 60 3.58 1.64 8.68
C VAL A 60 4.15 0.96 9.94
N VAL A 61 4.71 1.73 10.87
CA VAL A 61 5.24 1.22 12.15
C VAL A 61 4.13 0.53 12.95
N ASP A 62 2.98 1.19 13.11
CA ASP A 62 1.80 0.65 13.79
C ASP A 62 1.29 -0.63 13.07
N ALA A 63 1.33 -0.68 11.74
CA ALA A 63 0.91 -1.85 10.97
C ALA A 63 1.85 -3.05 11.17
N LEU A 64 3.15 -2.80 11.30
CA LEU A 64 4.19 -3.79 11.58
C LEU A 64 4.23 -4.22 13.06
N GLY A 65 3.55 -3.51 13.95
CA GLY A 65 3.54 -3.79 15.39
C GLY A 65 4.85 -3.44 16.10
N LEU A 66 5.55 -2.42 15.60
CA LEU A 66 6.83 -1.93 16.12
C LEU A 66 6.67 -0.72 17.03
#